data_AF-A0A6A6L746-F1
#
_entry.id   AF-A0A6A6L746-F1
#
_cell.length_a   1.000
_cell.length_b   1.000
_cell.length_c   1.000
_cell.angle_alpha   90.00
_cell.angle_beta   90.00
_cell.angle_gamma   90.00
#
_symmetry.space_group_name_H-M   'P 1'
#
loop_
_entity.id
_entity.type
_entity.pdbx_description
1 polymer ?
#
loop_
_entity_poly.entity_id
_entity_poly.type
_entity_poly.pdbx_seq_one_letter_code
_entity_poly.pdbx_strand_id
1 'polypeptide(L)'
;MSWLRSAVNKAVEVGNKNNLTRAVKNYADSVVQQAGQAVAEGAKILQDRIGNRNYRSVKQTVKRLEEAAVSCRGPERVLLLRRWLLVLKEVGKLSAASSEDKQRTLEQHLFPDEGKEVQENSLCSVVLYYDSDIGGEPMNFRDVFLQSQALEGITLSMILEAPTDEEISLLLEMFGICLTGGKEVHNAIVSSIQDLASAFAGYQDEVLVKREELLQFAQGAVAGLKVSADLGRMDAEAIDLKNKLDGMIGFDKPSSEGQDKASDGAAKATVEALKDALAQIRICSRLEGLLLKKKNLNFGDSPEIHAQKVDKLKVLSESLASSAAKAEKRILDHRIQKEEALKVRVAKADESNEREKEISAEISVLEKERDELEAQLKKEDELSKSIAASKVEANVLSTWINFLEDTWVLQRSYTETKEKQVNDELERHEDYFVNLAIHLLSDYKVRGGSVGRDDSKVLHPRKNLEEEYLDYEAKIITTFSVVDNMREQLYAQQGLLIESYFTKIWDRCGTQSTCSEEHQMLDPAAELAKLESEFGKDARDYSTEEIGDWEFDELERELRSGDTATSK
;
A
#
# COMPACT_ATOMS: atom_id res chain seq x y z
N MET A 1 15.36 29.02 74.37
CA MET A 1 16.27 29.32 75.51
C MET A 1 16.76 30.79 75.59
N SER A 2 16.12 31.76 74.92
CA SER A 2 16.63 33.15 74.87
C SER A 2 16.11 34.11 75.95
N TRP A 3 15.07 33.76 76.71
CA TRP A 3 14.58 34.61 77.81
C TRP A 3 15.54 34.57 79.01
N LEU A 4 15.97 33.38 79.46
CA LEU A 4 16.86 33.24 80.63
C LEU A 4 18.18 34.00 80.47
N ARG A 5 18.79 34.01 79.27
CA ARG A 5 20.00 34.81 78.97
C ARG A 5 19.73 36.32 79.05
N SER A 6 18.56 36.78 78.62
CA SER A 6 18.18 38.19 78.64
C SER A 6 17.87 38.70 80.06
N ALA A 7 17.23 37.88 80.89
CA ALA A 7 16.95 38.20 82.29
C ALA A 7 18.22 38.27 83.16
N VAL A 8 19.18 37.38 82.92
CA VAL A 8 20.46 37.37 83.65
C VAL A 8 21.35 38.55 83.22
N ASN A 9 21.40 38.89 81.93
CA ASN A 9 22.16 40.06 81.47
C ASN A 9 21.57 41.37 82.01
N LYS A 10 20.23 41.51 82.08
CA LYS A 10 19.57 42.68 82.68
C LYS A 10 19.80 42.80 84.20
N ALA A 11 19.93 41.68 84.92
CA ALA A 11 20.22 41.70 86.35
C ALA A 11 21.69 42.08 86.64
N VAL A 12 22.61 41.77 85.73
CA VAL A 12 24.05 42.06 85.85
C VAL A 12 24.36 43.54 85.54
N GLU A 13 23.61 44.17 84.64
CA GLU A 13 23.80 45.58 84.28
C GLU A 13 23.47 46.56 85.43
N VAL A 14 22.58 46.17 86.35
CA VAL A 14 22.12 47.02 87.47
C VAL A 14 23.05 46.94 88.69
N GLY A 15 23.99 46.00 88.72
CA GLY A 15 24.87 45.71 89.88
C GLY A 15 26.36 45.99 89.66
N ASN A 16 26.73 47.01 88.89
CA ASN A 16 28.11 47.23 88.41
C ASN A 16 29.09 47.88 89.43
N LYS A 17 29.00 47.61 90.74
CA LYS A 17 29.91 48.24 91.74
C LYS A 17 30.44 47.37 92.88
N ASN A 18 30.31 46.03 92.84
CA ASN A 18 30.81 45.18 93.93
C ASN A 18 31.84 44.15 93.45
N ASN A 19 32.95 44.00 94.20
CA ASN A 19 34.03 43.04 93.93
C ASN A 19 33.57 41.56 93.97
N LEU A 20 32.42 41.27 94.60
CA LEU A 20 31.83 39.94 94.67
C LEU A 20 31.35 39.42 93.30
N THR A 21 30.80 40.31 92.45
CA THR A 21 30.26 39.97 91.13
C THR A 21 31.37 39.53 90.15
N ARG A 22 32.58 40.07 90.32
CA ARG A 22 33.75 39.72 89.50
C ARG A 22 34.33 38.35 89.88
N ALA A 23 34.36 38.02 91.17
CA ALA A 23 34.82 36.71 91.64
C ALA A 23 33.84 35.59 91.25
N VAL A 24 32.53 35.84 91.36
CA VAL A 24 31.50 34.89 90.90
C VAL A 24 31.51 34.74 89.37
N LYS A 25 31.73 35.83 88.62
CA LYS A 25 31.91 35.78 87.16
C LYS A 25 33.15 34.99 86.75
N ASN A 26 34.29 35.21 87.41
CA ASN A 26 35.52 34.47 87.10
C ASN A 26 35.42 32.99 87.49
N TYR A 27 34.74 32.67 88.59
CA TYR A 27 34.47 31.28 88.99
C TYR A 27 33.49 30.60 88.03
N ALA A 28 32.42 31.30 87.61
CA ALA A 28 31.48 30.81 86.61
C ALA A 28 32.14 30.63 85.24
N ASP A 29 32.96 31.58 84.78
CA ASP A 29 33.70 31.49 83.52
C ASP A 29 34.77 30.39 83.56
N SER A 30 35.42 30.16 84.71
CA SER A 30 36.37 29.05 84.91
C SER A 30 35.67 27.69 84.90
N VAL A 31 34.51 27.56 85.55
CA VAL A 31 33.73 26.31 85.55
C VAL A 31 33.14 26.05 84.17
N VAL A 32 32.73 27.09 83.44
CA VAL A 32 32.23 26.98 82.05
C VAL A 32 33.36 26.62 81.08
N GLN A 33 34.57 27.17 81.23
CA GLN A 33 35.73 26.77 80.44
C GLN A 33 36.18 25.34 80.77
N GLN A 34 36.24 24.96 82.04
CA GLN A 34 36.69 23.64 82.46
C GLN A 34 35.65 22.54 82.11
N ALA A 35 34.36 22.84 82.21
CA ALA A 35 33.30 21.98 81.69
C ALA A 35 33.31 21.94 80.15
N GLY A 36 33.57 23.07 79.49
CA GLY A 36 33.71 23.15 78.03
C GLY A 36 34.90 22.35 77.50
N GLN A 37 36.03 22.37 78.20
CA GLN A 37 37.22 21.57 77.88
C GLN A 37 37.02 20.09 78.22
N ALA A 38 36.40 19.75 79.36
CA ALA A 38 36.09 18.35 79.69
C ALA A 38 35.08 17.71 78.72
N VAL A 39 34.11 18.48 78.20
CA VAL A 39 33.16 18.04 77.18
C VAL A 39 33.83 17.94 75.80
N ALA A 40 34.71 18.88 75.43
CA ALA A 40 35.47 18.84 74.18
C ALA A 40 36.54 17.73 74.17
N GLU A 41 37.19 17.47 75.30
CA GLU A 41 38.12 16.35 75.49
C GLU A 41 37.38 15.02 75.59
N GLY A 42 36.21 14.97 76.24
CA GLY A 42 35.33 13.80 76.21
C GLY A 42 34.83 13.46 74.81
N ALA A 43 34.55 14.47 73.98
CA ALA A 43 34.20 14.29 72.57
C ALA A 43 35.39 13.84 71.71
N LYS A 44 36.61 14.31 71.99
CA LYS A 44 37.85 13.84 71.32
C LYS A 44 38.24 12.41 71.73
N ILE A 45 38.06 12.04 73.00
CA ILE A 45 38.32 10.67 73.49
C ILE A 45 37.32 9.66 72.88
N LEU A 46 36.09 10.08 72.57
CA LEU A 46 35.15 9.27 71.80
C LEU A 46 35.55 9.13 70.33
N GLN A 47 36.12 10.17 69.72
CA GLN A 47 36.63 10.10 68.35
C GLN A 47 37.87 9.20 68.24
N ASP A 48 38.79 9.23 69.21
CA ASP A 48 40.03 8.43 69.18
C ASP A 48 39.85 6.96 69.62
N ARG A 49 38.75 6.60 70.33
CA ARG A 49 38.40 5.20 70.65
C ARG A 49 37.61 4.48 69.55
N ILE A 50 37.10 5.21 68.56
CA ILE A 50 36.40 4.63 67.41
C ILE A 50 37.45 4.37 66.32
N GLY A 51 38.09 3.20 66.39
CA GLY A 51 39.08 2.79 65.41
C GLY A 51 38.55 2.86 63.97
N ASN A 52 39.41 3.36 63.07
CA ASN A 52 39.48 3.21 61.61
C ASN A 52 38.39 2.34 60.93
N ARG A 53 37.12 2.76 60.97
CA ARG A 53 36.03 2.19 60.16
C ARG A 53 35.79 3.11 58.97
N ASN A 54 36.16 2.67 57.77
CA ASN A 54 35.88 3.36 56.52
C ASN A 54 34.38 3.31 56.21
N TYR A 55 33.61 4.28 56.71
CA TYR A 55 32.19 4.44 56.36
C TYR A 55 32.05 4.90 54.90
N ARG A 56 31.10 4.32 54.16
CA ARG A 56 30.74 4.80 52.82
C ARG A 56 29.60 5.82 52.90
N SER A 57 29.58 6.77 51.96
CA SER A 57 28.51 7.76 51.90
C SER A 57 27.19 7.13 51.49
N VAL A 58 26.12 7.43 52.23
CA VAL A 58 24.75 6.97 51.95
C VAL A 58 24.27 7.64 50.66
N LYS A 59 24.36 8.97 50.57
CA LYS A 59 23.91 9.77 49.41
C LYS A 59 24.54 9.28 48.10
N GLN A 60 25.85 9.05 48.09
CA GLN A 60 26.55 8.59 46.88
C GLN A 60 26.15 7.16 46.49
N THR A 61 25.88 6.29 47.45
CA THR A 61 25.47 4.91 47.20
C THR A 61 24.05 4.84 46.67
N VAL A 62 23.12 5.60 47.26
CA VAL A 62 21.74 5.75 46.78
C VAL A 62 21.72 6.16 45.31
N LYS A 63 22.44 7.24 44.97
CA LYS A 63 22.51 7.74 43.59
C LYS A 63 23.02 6.67 42.61
N ARG A 64 24.07 5.93 42.97
CA ARG A 64 24.60 4.84 42.13
C ARG A 64 23.63 3.69 41.94
N LEU A 65 22.86 3.34 42.98
CA LEU A 65 21.85 2.30 42.90
C LEU A 65 20.70 2.71 41.97
N GLU A 66 20.25 3.95 42.07
CA GLU A 66 19.19 4.51 41.24
C GLU A 66 19.60 4.61 39.77
N GLU A 67 20.80 5.13 39.49
CA GLU A 67 21.34 5.19 38.13
C GLU A 67 21.45 3.80 37.50
N ALA A 68 21.97 2.81 38.25
CA ALA A 68 22.11 1.44 37.77
C ALA A 68 20.75 0.76 37.51
N ALA A 69 19.75 1.01 38.36
CA ALA A 69 18.39 0.46 38.18
C ALA A 69 17.71 0.99 36.91
N VAL A 70 17.93 2.27 36.59
CA VAL A 70 17.33 2.90 35.40
C VAL A 70 18.04 2.47 34.13
N SER A 71 19.37 2.27 34.16
CA SER A 71 20.17 1.97 32.98
C SER A 71 20.20 0.49 32.58
N CYS A 72 19.97 -0.45 33.51
CA CYS A 72 20.14 -1.87 33.21
C CYS A 72 19.02 -2.43 32.31
N ARG A 73 19.39 -3.25 31.32
CA ARG A 73 18.47 -3.96 30.42
C ARG A 73 18.95 -5.39 30.20
N GLY A 74 18.02 -6.30 29.92
CA GLY A 74 18.28 -7.72 29.65
C GLY A 74 19.39 -8.36 30.52
N PRO A 75 20.47 -8.91 29.93
CA PRO A 75 21.49 -9.67 30.68
C PRO A 75 22.26 -8.85 31.73
N GLU A 76 22.39 -7.53 31.55
CA GLU A 76 23.01 -6.65 32.54
C GLU A 76 22.16 -6.54 33.81
N ARG A 77 20.84 -6.57 33.65
CA ARG A 77 19.88 -6.56 34.76
C ARG A 77 20.00 -7.83 35.60
N VAL A 78 20.16 -9.01 34.98
CA VAL A 78 20.44 -10.27 35.69
C VAL A 78 21.70 -10.19 36.56
N LEU A 79 22.81 -9.69 36.00
CA LEU A 79 24.08 -9.55 36.74
C LEU A 79 23.95 -8.58 37.91
N LEU A 80 23.22 -7.47 37.69
CA LEU A 80 22.96 -6.47 38.72
C LEU A 80 22.12 -7.05 39.87
N LEU A 81 21.04 -7.76 39.56
CA LEU A 81 20.20 -8.45 40.53
C LEU A 81 20.99 -9.47 41.35
N ARG A 82 21.78 -10.32 40.69
CA ARG A 82 22.66 -11.30 41.37
C ARG A 82 23.62 -10.61 42.34
N ARG A 83 24.24 -9.51 41.93
CA ARG A 83 25.18 -8.73 42.77
C ARG A 83 24.48 -8.12 43.97
N TRP A 84 23.33 -7.49 43.79
CA TRP A 84 22.57 -6.89 44.90
C TRP A 84 22.04 -7.95 45.86
N LEU A 85 21.49 -9.05 45.33
CA LEU A 85 20.99 -10.16 46.10
C LEU A 85 22.07 -10.80 46.97
N LEU A 86 23.29 -10.95 46.47
CA LEU A 86 24.43 -11.47 47.24
C LEU A 86 24.70 -10.60 48.47
N VAL A 87 24.83 -9.28 48.29
CA VAL A 87 25.10 -8.34 49.40
C VAL A 87 23.92 -8.31 50.38
N LEU A 88 22.67 -8.38 49.89
CA LEU A 88 21.48 -8.45 50.72
C LEU A 88 21.44 -9.73 51.59
N LYS A 89 21.83 -10.88 51.02
CA LYS A 89 21.93 -12.15 51.75
C LYS A 89 23.01 -12.11 52.83
N GLU A 90 24.17 -11.48 52.57
CA GLU A 90 25.24 -11.31 53.56
C GLU A 90 24.79 -10.49 54.76
N VAL A 91 24.10 -9.36 54.52
CA VAL A 91 23.52 -8.54 55.60
C VAL A 91 22.46 -9.32 56.39
N GLY A 92 21.63 -10.11 55.71
CA GLY A 92 20.62 -10.96 56.36
C GLY A 92 21.22 -11.99 57.30
N LYS A 93 22.26 -12.73 56.88
CA LYS A 93 22.94 -13.77 57.69
C LYS A 93 23.55 -13.22 58.97
N LEU A 94 24.14 -12.02 58.92
CA LEU A 94 24.79 -11.39 60.07
C LEU A 94 23.78 -10.83 61.08
N SER A 95 22.61 -10.40 60.61
CA SER A 95 21.51 -10.00 61.50
C SER A 95 20.93 -11.17 62.29
N ALA A 96 20.90 -12.38 61.69
CA ALA A 96 20.50 -13.62 62.37
C ALA A 96 21.56 -14.09 63.38
N ALA A 97 22.85 -14.01 63.02
CA ALA A 97 23.96 -14.38 63.90
C ALA A 97 24.05 -13.50 65.16
N SER A 98 23.76 -12.19 65.04
CA SER A 98 23.70 -11.27 66.18
C SER A 98 22.58 -11.57 67.18
N SER A 99 21.57 -12.37 66.81
CA SER A 99 20.43 -12.72 67.65
C SER A 99 20.61 -14.06 68.39
N GLU A 100 21.44 -14.97 67.87
CA GLU A 100 21.62 -16.32 68.43
C GLU A 100 22.72 -16.41 69.52
N ASP A 101 23.58 -15.39 69.65
CA ASP A 101 24.69 -15.35 70.62
C ASP A 101 24.28 -15.24 72.10
N LYS A 102 22.98 -15.36 72.41
CA LYS A 102 22.49 -15.50 73.79
C LYS A 102 22.03 -16.91 74.15
N GLN A 103 22.16 -17.91 73.27
CA GLN A 103 21.53 -19.21 73.53
C GLN A 103 22.37 -20.46 73.21
N ARG A 104 23.70 -20.34 73.10
CA ARG A 104 24.61 -21.50 73.11
C ARG A 104 25.86 -21.23 73.93
N THR A 105 25.69 -21.11 75.24
CA THR A 105 26.77 -21.32 76.22
C THR A 105 26.40 -22.49 77.11
N LEU A 106 26.26 -23.67 76.52
CA LEU A 106 26.43 -24.94 77.20
C LEU A 106 26.55 -26.03 76.12
N GLU A 107 27.46 -26.96 76.34
CA GLU A 107 27.71 -28.16 75.51
C GLU A 107 28.54 -27.95 74.23
N GLN A 108 29.87 -27.94 74.38
CA GLN A 108 30.72 -29.10 74.09
C GLN A 108 32.20 -28.68 74.03
N HIS A 109 32.88 -28.84 75.16
CA HIS A 109 34.29 -29.21 75.14
C HIS A 109 34.34 -30.73 74.94
N LEU A 110 35.06 -31.21 73.90
CA LEU A 110 36.02 -32.33 73.95
C LEU A 110 36.54 -32.71 72.54
N PHE A 111 37.87 -32.61 72.39
CA PHE A 111 38.80 -33.12 71.35
C PHE A 111 39.03 -32.34 70.04
N PRO A 112 40.30 -31.97 69.72
CA PRO A 112 40.73 -31.53 68.40
C PRO A 112 41.36 -32.69 67.60
N ASP A 113 41.06 -32.79 66.29
CA ASP A 113 41.91 -33.52 65.36
C ASP A 113 42.01 -32.78 64.02
N GLU A 114 43.21 -32.75 63.48
CA GLU A 114 43.66 -31.93 62.37
C GLU A 114 43.20 -32.49 61.01
N GLY A 115 42.69 -31.60 60.16
CA GLY A 115 42.44 -31.88 58.76
C GLY A 115 42.26 -30.57 58.01
N LYS A 116 43.36 -30.03 57.48
CA LYS A 116 43.37 -28.80 56.69
C LYS A 116 42.61 -29.01 55.38
N GLU A 117 41.41 -28.45 55.30
CA GLU A 117 40.90 -27.87 54.06
C GLU A 117 40.68 -26.39 54.29
N VAL A 118 41.21 -25.58 53.38
CA VAL A 118 41.23 -24.13 53.41
C VAL A 118 39.78 -23.63 53.35
N GLN A 119 39.18 -23.42 54.52
CA GLN A 119 37.92 -22.70 54.66
C GLN A 119 38.18 -21.24 54.29
N GLU A 120 37.39 -20.74 53.33
CA GLU A 120 37.23 -19.32 52.98
C GLU A 120 36.72 -18.51 54.19
N ASN A 121 37.50 -18.42 55.26
CA ASN A 121 37.27 -17.53 56.38
C ASN A 121 37.90 -16.15 56.11
N SER A 122 37.61 -15.60 54.93
CA SER A 122 37.86 -14.21 54.59
C SER A 122 36.55 -13.51 54.21
N LEU A 123 35.48 -13.75 54.98
CA LEU A 123 34.20 -13.07 54.82
C LEU A 123 34.29 -11.65 55.42
N CYS A 124 34.76 -10.74 54.56
CA CYS A 124 34.31 -9.37 54.36
C CYS A 124 33.77 -8.61 55.57
N SER A 125 34.54 -7.63 56.03
CA SER A 125 34.08 -6.56 56.92
C SER A 125 32.77 -5.94 56.42
N VAL A 126 31.71 -5.96 57.24
CA VAL A 126 30.44 -5.29 56.94
C VAL A 126 30.71 -3.82 56.66
N VAL A 127 30.48 -3.43 55.40
CA VAL A 127 30.56 -2.03 55.00
C VAL A 127 29.36 -1.31 55.59
N LEU A 128 29.62 -0.47 56.58
CA LEU A 128 28.63 0.42 57.19
C LEU A 128 28.57 1.74 56.43
N TYR A 129 27.38 2.31 56.33
CA TYR A 129 27.11 3.55 55.62
C TYR A 129 26.73 4.65 56.61
N TYR A 130 27.34 5.82 56.47
CA TYR A 130 27.09 6.95 57.38
C TYR A 130 27.44 8.28 56.70
N ASP A 131 26.54 9.26 56.79
CA ASP A 131 26.81 10.65 56.44
C ASP A 131 26.55 11.51 57.69
N SER A 132 27.45 12.46 58.00
CA SER A 132 27.38 13.35 59.17
C SER A 132 26.08 14.16 59.26
N ASP A 133 25.46 14.43 58.11
CA ASP A 133 24.28 15.29 57.98
C ASP A 133 22.96 14.53 58.22
N ILE A 134 22.98 13.20 58.15
CA ILE A 134 21.78 12.37 58.21
C ILE A 134 21.37 12.10 59.66
N GLY A 135 22.32 12.11 60.60
CA GLY A 135 22.10 11.82 62.02
C GLY A 135 21.63 10.37 62.26
N GLY A 136 22.09 9.75 63.36
CA GLY A 136 21.69 8.40 63.74
C GLY A 136 22.80 7.35 63.65
N GLU A 137 22.43 6.07 63.77
CA GLU A 137 23.38 4.95 63.74
C GLU A 137 23.81 4.59 62.30
N PRO A 138 25.02 4.04 62.10
CA PRO A 138 25.45 3.59 60.79
C PRO A 138 24.50 2.55 60.18
N MET A 139 24.13 2.75 58.92
CA MET A 139 23.20 1.92 58.17
C MET A 139 23.90 0.73 57.52
N ASN A 140 23.19 -0.39 57.37
CA ASN A 140 23.65 -1.50 56.54
C ASN A 140 23.21 -1.31 55.07
N PHE A 141 23.68 -2.16 54.16
CA PHE A 141 23.33 -2.06 52.74
C PHE A 141 21.83 -2.21 52.48
N ARG A 142 21.10 -3.07 53.22
CA ARG A 142 19.65 -3.25 53.04
C ARG A 142 18.90 -1.97 53.34
N ASP A 143 19.31 -1.22 54.37
CA ASP A 143 18.67 0.04 54.75
C ASP A 143 18.92 1.12 53.68
N VAL A 144 20.15 1.21 53.16
CA VAL A 144 20.49 2.13 52.06
C VAL A 144 19.78 1.75 50.76
N PHE A 145 19.65 0.45 50.49
CA PHE A 145 18.95 -0.08 49.32
C PHE A 145 17.46 0.25 49.37
N LEU A 146 16.79 0.04 50.51
CA LEU A 146 15.38 0.39 50.69
C LEU A 146 15.13 1.90 50.72
N GLN A 147 16.11 2.71 51.15
CA GLN A 147 16.00 4.17 51.05
C GLN A 147 16.09 4.68 49.60
N SER A 148 16.81 3.97 48.73
CA SER A 148 16.95 4.32 47.31
C SER A 148 15.72 3.95 46.47
N GLN A 149 15.56 4.55 45.28
CA GLN A 149 14.54 4.14 44.30
C GLN A 149 14.94 2.92 43.43
N ALA A 150 15.94 2.15 43.84
CA ALA A 150 16.48 1.08 43.01
C ALA A 150 15.50 -0.08 42.79
N LEU A 151 14.69 -0.43 43.79
CA LEU A 151 13.71 -1.50 43.68
C LEU A 151 12.56 -1.10 42.73
N GLU A 152 12.14 0.17 42.82
CA GLU A 152 11.19 0.78 41.90
C GLU A 152 11.75 0.78 40.47
N GLY A 153 12.98 1.28 40.27
CA GLY A 153 13.61 1.36 38.94
C GLY A 153 13.75 0.00 38.27
N ILE A 154 14.16 -1.04 39.00
CA ILE A 154 14.19 -2.42 38.50
C ILE A 154 12.80 -2.89 38.09
N THR A 155 11.80 -2.68 38.96
CA THR A 155 10.42 -3.10 38.68
C THR A 155 9.88 -2.42 37.42
N LEU A 156 10.08 -1.11 37.27
CA LEU A 156 9.71 -0.37 36.08
C LEU A 156 10.45 -0.88 34.83
N SER A 157 11.73 -1.20 34.95
CA SER A 157 12.51 -1.76 33.84
C SER A 157 11.94 -3.11 33.38
N MET A 158 11.40 -3.93 34.29
CA MET A 158 10.76 -5.21 33.98
C MET A 158 9.34 -5.07 33.41
N ILE A 159 8.64 -3.98 33.75
CA ILE A 159 7.36 -3.63 33.10
C ILE A 159 7.62 -3.17 31.66
N LEU A 160 8.68 -2.41 31.43
CA LEU A 160 9.06 -1.91 30.10
C LEU A 160 9.63 -3.01 29.20
N GLU A 161 10.37 -3.95 29.78
CA GLU A 161 11.00 -5.09 29.09
C GLU A 161 10.74 -6.35 29.91
N ALA A 162 9.89 -7.24 29.38
CA ALA A 162 9.41 -8.41 30.11
C ALA A 162 10.55 -9.22 30.75
N PRO A 163 10.41 -9.60 32.04
CA PRO A 163 11.47 -10.29 32.74
C PRO A 163 11.57 -11.75 32.29
N THR A 164 12.79 -12.26 32.25
CA THR A 164 13.09 -13.69 32.03
C THR A 164 12.79 -14.52 33.29
N ASP A 165 12.65 -15.84 33.14
CA ASP A 165 12.42 -16.77 34.27
C ASP A 165 13.50 -16.66 35.36
N GLU A 166 14.74 -16.36 34.93
CA GLU A 166 15.84 -16.13 35.86
C GLU A 166 15.65 -14.83 36.65
N GLU A 167 15.30 -13.73 35.98
CA GLU A 167 15.04 -12.44 36.62
C GLU A 167 13.86 -12.51 37.59
N ILE A 168 12.81 -13.25 37.23
CA ILE A 168 11.65 -13.53 38.09
C ILE A 168 12.11 -14.23 39.38
N SER A 169 12.93 -15.26 39.25
CA SER A 169 13.46 -16.02 40.40
C SER A 169 14.31 -15.12 41.32
N LEU A 170 15.20 -14.31 40.74
CA LEU A 170 16.04 -13.37 41.48
C LEU A 170 15.22 -12.28 42.17
N LEU A 171 14.19 -11.74 41.49
CA LEU A 171 13.32 -10.72 42.05
C LEU A 171 12.50 -11.27 43.23
N LEU A 172 11.97 -12.49 43.12
CA LEU A 172 11.25 -13.15 44.22
C LEU A 172 12.12 -13.31 45.46
N GLU A 173 13.38 -13.72 45.29
CA GLU A 173 14.33 -13.80 46.40
C GLU A 173 14.65 -12.42 46.99
N MET A 174 14.83 -11.40 46.13
CA MET A 174 15.04 -10.02 46.58
C MET A 174 13.84 -9.48 47.36
N PHE A 175 12.61 -9.70 46.89
CA PHE A 175 11.39 -9.33 47.61
C PHE A 175 11.28 -10.08 48.94
N GLY A 176 11.63 -11.36 49.00
CA GLY A 176 11.70 -12.14 50.24
C GLY A 176 12.61 -11.54 51.31
N ILE A 177 13.69 -10.86 50.91
CA ILE A 177 14.63 -10.20 51.83
C ILE A 177 14.20 -8.76 52.11
N CYS A 178 13.67 -8.05 51.12
CA CYS A 178 13.44 -6.61 51.18
C CYS A 178 12.06 -6.24 51.73
N LEU A 179 11.03 -6.99 51.39
CA LEU A 179 9.63 -6.68 51.68
C LEU A 179 9.08 -7.56 52.81
N THR A 180 8.06 -7.05 53.49
CA THR A 180 7.27 -7.85 54.43
C THR A 180 6.12 -8.53 53.69
N GLY A 181 5.94 -9.82 53.94
CA GLY A 181 4.88 -10.61 53.32
C GLY A 181 5.26 -12.09 53.29
N GLY A 182 4.26 -12.94 53.10
CA GLY A 182 4.47 -14.35 52.77
C GLY A 182 4.99 -14.50 51.34
N LYS A 183 5.48 -15.69 51.00
CA LYS A 183 5.90 -16.02 49.62
C LYS A 183 4.76 -15.81 48.62
N GLU A 184 3.53 -16.03 49.05
CA GLU A 184 2.29 -15.84 48.29
C GLU A 184 2.12 -14.38 47.86
N VAL A 185 2.41 -13.43 48.75
CA VAL A 185 2.32 -11.99 48.47
C VAL A 185 3.39 -11.60 47.45
N HIS A 186 4.62 -12.06 47.63
CA HIS A 186 5.71 -11.76 46.70
C HIS A 186 5.44 -12.35 45.31
N ASN A 187 4.94 -13.59 45.24
CA ASN A 187 4.51 -14.20 43.98
C ASN A 187 3.42 -13.37 43.30
N ALA A 188 2.39 -12.94 44.03
CA ALA A 188 1.32 -12.12 43.47
C ALA A 188 1.83 -10.78 42.90
N ILE A 189 2.77 -10.12 43.60
CA ILE A 189 3.40 -8.89 43.10
C ILE A 189 4.18 -9.16 41.82
N VAL A 190 5.00 -10.22 41.77
CA VAL A 190 5.78 -10.55 40.58
C VAL A 190 4.89 -10.94 39.40
N SER A 191 3.82 -11.72 39.62
CA SER A 191 2.83 -12.01 38.59
C SER A 191 2.15 -10.74 38.08
N SER A 192 1.83 -9.80 38.96
CA SER A 192 1.27 -8.49 38.55
C SER A 192 2.26 -7.69 37.69
N ILE A 193 3.55 -7.76 37.98
CA ILE A 193 4.61 -7.14 37.16
C ILE A 193 4.67 -7.80 35.77
N GLN A 194 4.56 -9.13 35.70
CA GLN A 194 4.53 -9.85 34.41
C GLN A 194 3.27 -9.52 33.60
N ASP A 195 2.11 -9.40 34.24
CA ASP A 195 0.86 -9.00 33.60
C ASP A 195 0.97 -7.58 33.03
N LEU A 196 1.54 -6.65 33.81
CA LEU A 196 1.83 -5.30 33.35
C LEU A 196 2.83 -5.29 32.19
N ALA A 197 3.89 -6.09 32.25
CA ALA A 197 4.86 -6.20 31.15
C ALA A 197 4.20 -6.72 29.86
N SER A 198 3.33 -7.73 29.99
CA SER A 198 2.57 -8.28 28.87
C SER A 198 1.62 -7.25 28.26
N ALA A 199 0.95 -6.45 29.10
CA ALA A 199 0.09 -5.36 28.64
C ALA A 199 0.88 -4.23 27.95
N PHE A 200 2.07 -3.89 28.46
CA PHE A 200 2.93 -2.84 27.90
C PHE A 200 3.61 -3.24 26.58
N ALA A 201 3.81 -4.54 26.32
CA ALA A 201 4.40 -5.03 25.06
C ALA A 201 3.58 -4.60 23.82
N GLY A 202 2.25 -4.58 23.93
CA GLY A 202 1.33 -4.11 22.89
C GLY A 202 1.08 -2.60 22.89
N TYR A 203 1.57 -1.88 23.90
CA TYR A 203 1.28 -0.46 24.10
C TYR A 203 2.30 0.41 23.37
N GLN A 204 2.18 0.53 22.05
CA GLN A 204 3.11 1.30 21.21
C GLN A 204 2.67 2.77 21.06
N ASP A 205 1.39 2.99 20.76
CA ASP A 205 0.84 4.32 20.49
C ASP A 205 0.10 4.89 21.70
N GLU A 206 0.57 6.04 22.19
CA GLU A 206 -0.05 6.75 23.31
C GLU A 206 -1.26 7.57 22.81
N VAL A 207 -2.48 7.09 23.06
CA VAL A 207 -3.71 7.78 22.62
C VAL A 207 -4.20 8.81 23.65
N LEU A 208 -4.55 8.36 24.86
CA LEU A 208 -5.13 9.21 25.92
C LEU A 208 -4.30 9.23 27.21
N VAL A 209 -3.55 8.17 27.48
CA VAL A 209 -2.73 8.02 28.67
C VAL A 209 -1.28 7.96 28.22
N LYS A 210 -0.36 8.57 28.98
CA LYS A 210 1.06 8.45 28.68
C LYS A 210 1.65 7.27 29.43
N ARG A 211 2.64 6.61 28.85
CA ARG A 211 3.36 5.50 29.49
C ARG A 211 3.94 5.93 30.84
N GLU A 212 4.49 7.14 30.91
CA GLU A 212 5.03 7.76 32.12
C GLU A 212 3.99 7.83 33.27
N GLU A 213 2.74 8.22 32.98
CA GLU A 213 1.69 8.34 34.00
C GLU A 213 1.34 6.97 34.60
N LEU A 214 1.32 5.91 33.78
CA LEU A 214 1.07 4.54 34.24
C LEU A 214 2.24 4.00 35.06
N LEU A 215 3.47 4.26 34.62
CA LEU A 215 4.68 3.87 35.35
C LEU A 215 4.78 4.56 36.71
N GLN A 216 4.31 5.81 36.84
CA GLN A 216 4.23 6.50 38.12
C GLN A 216 3.28 5.80 39.11
N PHE A 217 2.18 5.21 38.64
CA PHE A 217 1.32 4.39 39.50
C PHE A 217 2.03 3.13 39.99
N ALA A 218 2.75 2.43 39.11
CA ALA A 218 3.55 1.27 39.49
C ALA A 218 4.66 1.64 40.48
N GLN A 219 5.38 2.74 40.23
CA GLN A 219 6.40 3.27 41.13
C GLN A 219 5.83 3.58 42.52
N GLY A 220 4.69 4.28 42.58
CA GLY A 220 4.02 4.60 43.84
C GLY A 220 3.57 3.35 44.62
N ALA A 221 3.08 2.33 43.91
CA ALA A 221 2.70 1.06 44.53
C ALA A 221 3.91 0.33 45.13
N VAL A 222 5.03 0.23 44.41
CA VAL A 222 6.27 -0.41 44.91
C VAL A 222 6.88 0.38 46.07
N ALA A 223 6.88 1.72 45.99
CA ALA A 223 7.31 2.57 47.10
C ALA A 223 6.46 2.34 48.36
N GLY A 224 5.13 2.21 48.21
CA GLY A 224 4.23 1.86 49.31
C GLY A 224 4.54 0.50 49.94
N LEU A 225 4.89 -0.50 49.13
CA LEU A 225 5.31 -1.82 49.63
C LEU A 225 6.59 -1.74 50.48
N LYS A 226 7.56 -0.90 50.11
CA LYS A 226 8.80 -0.73 50.90
C LYS A 226 8.54 -0.14 52.29
N VAL A 227 7.58 0.78 52.40
CA VAL A 227 7.19 1.38 53.69
C VAL A 227 6.66 0.33 54.66
N SER A 228 5.95 -0.70 54.18
CA SER A 228 5.50 -1.81 55.02
C SER A 228 6.65 -2.60 55.63
N ALA A 229 7.76 -2.74 54.90
CA ALA A 229 8.96 -3.44 55.38
C ALA A 229 9.70 -2.66 56.47
N ASP A 230 9.80 -1.34 56.30
CA ASP A 230 10.36 -0.45 57.32
C ASP A 230 9.48 -0.44 58.58
N LEU A 231 8.16 -0.45 58.42
CA LEU A 231 7.21 -0.55 59.52
C LEU A 231 7.41 -1.82 60.34
N GLY A 232 7.46 -2.98 59.68
CA GLY A 232 7.64 -4.28 60.35
C GLY A 232 8.96 -4.36 61.12
N ARG A 233 10.03 -3.78 60.58
CA ARG A 233 11.34 -3.69 61.26
C ARG A 233 11.28 -2.78 62.49
N MET A 234 10.68 -1.60 62.34
CA MET A 234 10.54 -0.65 63.44
C MET A 234 9.68 -1.21 64.56
N ASP A 235 8.65 -1.99 64.23
CA ASP A 235 7.82 -2.68 65.22
C ASP A 235 8.58 -3.80 65.93
N ALA A 236 9.39 -4.59 65.21
CA ALA A 236 10.25 -5.59 65.83
C ALA A 236 11.28 -4.97 66.78
N GLU A 237 11.94 -3.88 66.37
CA GLU A 237 12.90 -3.15 67.22
C GLU A 237 12.21 -2.50 68.43
N ALA A 238 11.02 -1.92 68.24
CA ALA A 238 10.23 -1.35 69.32
C ALA A 238 9.80 -2.42 70.34
N ILE A 239 9.43 -3.63 69.89
CA ILE A 239 9.10 -4.76 70.76
C ILE A 239 10.34 -5.22 71.55
N ASP A 240 11.50 -5.36 70.90
CA ASP A 240 12.75 -5.74 71.57
C ASP A 240 13.18 -4.71 72.63
N LEU A 241 13.11 -3.41 72.30
CA LEU A 241 13.40 -2.33 73.24
C LEU A 241 12.41 -2.30 74.41
N LYS A 242 11.12 -2.54 74.14
CA LYS A 242 10.11 -2.65 75.19
C LYS A 242 10.39 -3.83 76.12
N ASN A 243 10.70 -5.01 75.58
CA ASN A 243 11.04 -6.18 76.37
C ASN A 243 12.31 -5.96 77.22
N LYS A 244 13.32 -5.26 76.67
CA LYS A 244 14.52 -4.85 77.41
C LYS A 244 14.18 -3.89 78.54
N LEU A 245 13.29 -2.93 78.31
CA LEU A 245 12.83 -1.98 79.32
C LEU A 245 12.08 -2.69 80.46
N ASP A 246 11.13 -3.58 80.12
CA ASP A 246 10.35 -4.35 81.10
C ASP A 246 11.27 -5.26 81.95
N GLY A 247 12.31 -5.86 81.34
CA GLY A 247 13.32 -6.64 82.04
C GLY A 247 14.18 -5.82 83.02
N MET A 248 14.40 -4.53 82.75
CA MET A 248 15.14 -3.63 83.64
C MET A 248 14.27 -3.07 84.77
N ILE A 249 12.95 -2.92 84.54
CA ILE A 249 11.98 -2.48 85.55
C ILE A 249 11.64 -3.62 86.54
N GLY A 250 11.70 -4.88 86.10
CA GLY A 250 11.34 -6.06 86.92
C GLY A 250 12.29 -6.41 88.06
N PHE A 251 13.46 -5.77 88.18
CA PHE A 251 14.45 -6.04 89.24
C PHE A 251 14.29 -5.17 90.50
N ASP A 252 13.36 -4.22 90.52
CA ASP A 252 13.07 -3.38 91.70
C ASP A 252 12.21 -4.10 92.75
N LYS A 253 12.75 -5.17 93.34
CA LYS A 253 12.30 -5.60 94.67
C LYS A 253 13.52 -5.80 95.57
N PRO A 254 13.90 -4.82 96.40
CA PRO A 254 14.92 -5.06 97.40
C PRO A 254 14.38 -6.07 98.41
N SER A 255 15.00 -7.26 98.48
CA SER A 255 14.80 -8.16 99.60
C SER A 255 15.34 -7.44 100.83
N SER A 256 14.42 -6.90 101.63
CA SER A 256 14.67 -6.52 103.00
C SER A 256 15.27 -7.72 103.73
N GLU A 257 16.56 -7.65 104.05
CA GLU A 257 17.10 -8.08 105.34
C GLU A 257 18.59 -7.72 105.48
N GLY A 258 18.90 -6.91 106.50
CA GLY A 258 20.14 -7.09 107.27
C GLY A 258 21.37 -6.23 106.95
N GLN A 259 21.53 -5.19 107.80
CA GLN A 259 22.76 -4.78 108.48
C GLN A 259 23.65 -3.66 107.93
N ASP A 260 23.78 -2.66 108.81
CA ASP A 260 24.85 -1.70 109.04
C ASP A 260 26.25 -2.12 108.58
N LYS A 261 26.85 -1.34 107.65
CA LYS A 261 28.10 -0.56 107.86
C LYS A 261 28.59 0.11 106.56
N ALA A 262 29.10 1.32 106.74
CA ALA A 262 30.01 2.11 105.88
C ALA A 262 29.44 2.79 104.62
N SER A 263 29.61 4.11 104.57
CA SER A 263 29.11 5.06 103.56
C SER A 263 29.66 4.91 102.13
N ASP A 264 30.53 3.94 101.89
CA ASP A 264 31.10 3.65 100.56
C ASP A 264 30.19 2.73 99.73
N GLY A 265 29.43 1.84 100.39
CA GLY A 265 28.45 0.96 99.75
C GLY A 265 27.22 1.70 99.22
N ALA A 266 26.79 2.76 99.93
CA ALA A 266 25.65 3.59 99.53
C ALA A 266 25.97 4.48 98.32
N ALA A 267 27.20 5.03 98.24
CA ALA A 267 27.66 5.78 97.08
C ALA A 267 27.80 4.88 95.84
N LYS A 268 28.28 3.64 96.01
CA LYS A 268 28.34 2.65 94.92
C LYS A 268 26.95 2.21 94.45
N ALA A 269 26.02 1.94 95.37
CA ALA A 269 24.64 1.58 95.04
C ALA A 269 23.89 2.72 94.31
N THR A 270 24.12 3.97 94.71
CA THR A 270 23.55 5.14 94.01
C THR A 270 24.16 5.36 92.62
N VAL A 271 25.46 5.10 92.44
CA VAL A 271 26.10 5.13 91.11
C VAL A 271 25.57 4.03 90.19
N GLU A 272 25.36 2.81 90.69
CA GLU A 272 24.75 1.73 89.89
C GLU A 272 23.28 2.04 89.54
N ALA A 273 22.49 2.55 90.49
CA ALA A 273 21.12 2.99 90.22
C ALA A 273 21.05 4.13 89.16
N LEU A 274 22.03 5.05 89.16
CA LEU A 274 22.14 6.09 88.14
C LEU A 274 22.53 5.53 86.76
N LYS A 275 23.37 4.49 86.69
CA LYS A 275 23.68 3.79 85.43
C LYS A 275 22.46 3.07 84.87
N ASP A 276 21.67 2.43 85.72
CA ASP A 276 20.43 1.75 85.33
C ASP A 276 19.39 2.76 84.83
N ALA A 277 19.22 3.88 85.54
CA ALA A 277 18.36 4.98 85.10
C ALA A 277 18.82 5.58 83.76
N LEU A 278 20.14 5.77 83.55
CA LEU A 278 20.67 6.23 82.27
C LEU A 278 20.43 5.22 81.14
N ALA A 279 20.52 3.93 81.41
CA ALA A 279 20.22 2.89 80.43
C ALA A 279 18.73 2.85 80.08
N GLN A 280 17.83 2.97 81.06
CA GLN A 280 16.38 3.11 80.84
C GLN A 280 16.06 4.36 80.00
N ILE A 281 16.65 5.51 80.32
CA ILE A 281 16.46 6.75 79.55
C ILE A 281 16.90 6.56 78.09
N ARG A 282 18.05 5.92 77.84
CA ARG A 282 18.53 5.64 76.47
C ARG A 282 17.55 4.76 75.69
N ILE A 283 17.01 3.72 76.31
CA ILE A 283 16.01 2.84 75.69
C ILE A 283 14.73 3.62 75.38
N CYS A 284 14.22 4.41 76.33
CA CYS A 284 13.05 5.25 76.14
C CYS A 284 13.24 6.30 75.03
N SER A 285 14.40 6.97 74.98
CA SER A 285 14.71 7.92 73.91
C SER A 285 14.81 7.26 72.53
N ARG A 286 15.34 6.04 72.45
CA ARG A 286 15.35 5.26 71.20
C ARG A 286 13.94 4.86 70.77
N LEU A 287 13.11 4.39 71.70
CA LEU A 287 11.72 4.02 71.44
C LEU A 287 10.88 5.23 70.99
N GLU A 288 11.04 6.38 71.65
CA GLU A 288 10.41 7.65 71.26
C GLU A 288 10.82 8.05 69.83
N GLY A 289 12.12 7.93 69.49
CA GLY A 289 12.62 8.19 68.15
C GLY A 289 12.00 7.29 67.08
N LEU A 290 11.85 5.98 67.36
CA LEU A 290 11.17 5.04 66.46
C LEU A 290 9.69 5.37 66.28
N LEU A 291 8.98 5.70 67.35
CA LEU A 291 7.56 6.07 67.28
C LEU A 291 7.33 7.39 66.52
N LEU A 292 8.20 8.37 66.72
CA LEU A 292 8.19 9.62 65.93
C LEU A 292 8.45 9.35 64.45
N LYS A 293 9.42 8.50 64.13
CA LYS A 293 9.69 8.08 62.76
C LYS A 293 8.47 7.37 62.16
N LYS A 294 7.81 6.48 62.91
CA LYS A 294 6.61 5.73 62.49
C LYS A 294 5.44 6.67 62.16
N LYS A 295 5.25 7.71 62.98
CA LYS A 295 4.23 8.74 62.76
C LYS A 295 4.48 9.57 61.49
N ASN A 296 5.74 9.74 61.10
CA ASN A 296 6.15 10.52 59.94
C ASN A 296 6.32 9.67 58.66
N LEU A 297 6.02 8.37 58.69
CA LEU A 297 6.04 7.54 57.50
C LEU A 297 4.87 7.90 56.58
N ASN A 298 5.17 8.13 55.32
CA ASN A 298 4.15 8.24 54.28
C ASN A 298 3.77 6.83 53.84
N PHE A 299 2.59 6.33 54.22
CA PHE A 299 2.11 4.97 53.94
C PHE A 299 1.73 4.71 52.46
N GLY A 300 2.32 5.45 51.52
CA GLY A 300 1.86 5.49 50.14
C GLY A 300 0.56 6.28 49.99
N ASP A 301 -0.28 5.89 49.03
CA ASP A 301 -1.59 6.49 48.81
C ASP A 301 -2.55 6.17 49.97
N SER A 302 -3.37 7.14 50.37
CA SER A 302 -4.53 6.84 51.21
C SER A 302 -5.55 5.99 50.42
N PRO A 303 -6.42 5.23 51.08
CA PRO A 303 -7.49 4.48 50.40
C PRO A 303 -8.32 5.35 49.46
N GLU A 304 -8.57 6.61 49.83
CA GLU A 304 -9.30 7.59 49.02
C GLU A 304 -8.53 7.99 47.76
N ILE A 305 -7.23 8.27 47.88
CA ILE A 305 -6.37 8.61 46.73
C ILE A 305 -6.26 7.42 45.79
N HIS A 306 -6.11 6.21 46.33
CA HIS A 306 -6.09 4.98 45.53
C HIS A 306 -7.41 4.79 44.76
N ALA A 307 -8.56 4.94 45.43
CA ALA A 307 -9.87 4.86 44.78
C ALA A 307 -10.01 5.89 43.65
N GLN A 308 -9.60 7.14 43.87
CA GLN A 308 -9.62 8.18 42.83
C GLN A 308 -8.76 7.83 41.62
N LYS A 309 -7.55 7.28 41.83
CA LYS A 309 -6.67 6.84 40.74
C LYS A 309 -7.29 5.71 39.93
N VAL A 310 -7.89 4.73 40.61
CA VAL A 310 -8.59 3.60 39.98
C VAL A 310 -9.80 4.09 39.18
N ASP A 311 -10.61 4.99 39.74
CA ASP A 311 -11.78 5.53 39.05
C ASP A 311 -11.40 6.37 37.84
N LYS A 312 -10.30 7.16 37.91
CA LYS A 312 -9.75 7.85 36.74
C LYS A 312 -9.39 6.86 35.63
N LEU A 313 -8.71 5.76 35.96
CA LEU A 313 -8.34 4.72 34.98
C LEU A 313 -9.56 4.00 34.40
N LYS A 314 -10.58 3.72 35.21
CA LYS A 314 -11.85 3.14 34.74
C LYS A 314 -12.55 4.03 33.73
N VAL A 315 -12.72 5.33 34.05
CA VAL A 315 -13.35 6.30 33.15
C VAL A 315 -12.60 6.41 31.83
N LEU A 316 -11.25 6.42 31.87
CA LEU A 316 -10.42 6.44 30.67
C LEU A 316 -10.59 5.16 29.84
N SER A 317 -10.63 3.99 30.50
CA SER A 317 -10.85 2.70 29.85
C SER A 317 -12.22 2.64 29.17
N GLU A 318 -13.29 3.04 29.85
CA GLU A 318 -14.65 3.08 29.30
C GLU A 318 -14.77 4.06 28.13
N SER A 319 -14.14 5.23 28.25
CA SER A 319 -14.12 6.24 27.18
C SER A 319 -13.38 5.73 25.94
N LEU A 320 -12.23 5.06 26.12
CA LEU A 320 -11.46 4.49 25.03
C LEU A 320 -12.21 3.34 24.36
N ALA A 321 -12.83 2.44 25.14
CA ALA A 321 -13.66 1.36 24.61
C ALA A 321 -14.88 1.89 23.82
N SER A 322 -15.54 2.93 24.33
CA SER A 322 -16.65 3.60 23.64
C SER A 322 -16.20 4.25 22.33
N SER A 323 -15.04 4.91 22.32
CA SER A 323 -14.46 5.51 21.13
C SER A 323 -14.08 4.46 20.09
N ALA A 324 -13.42 3.37 20.52
CA ALA A 324 -13.06 2.25 19.65
C ALA A 324 -14.30 1.62 19.00
N ALA A 325 -15.33 1.29 19.78
CA ALA A 325 -16.58 0.74 19.26
C ALA A 325 -17.27 1.66 18.25
N LYS A 326 -17.22 2.99 18.46
CA LYS A 326 -17.74 3.98 17.51
C LYS A 326 -16.91 4.03 16.22
N ALA A 327 -15.58 3.92 16.31
CA ALA A 327 -14.71 3.87 15.15
C ALA A 327 -14.92 2.58 14.35
N GLU A 328 -14.97 1.43 15.02
CA GLU A 328 -15.26 0.12 14.42
C GLU A 328 -16.61 0.11 13.70
N LYS A 329 -17.66 0.67 14.32
CA LYS A 329 -18.97 0.80 13.69
C LYS A 329 -18.90 1.63 12.40
N ARG A 330 -18.23 2.78 12.42
CA ARG A 330 -18.04 3.61 11.21
C ARG A 330 -17.32 2.86 10.11
N ILE A 331 -16.26 2.11 10.45
CA ILE A 331 -15.51 1.29 9.48
C ILE A 331 -16.40 0.20 8.89
N LEU A 332 -17.20 -0.48 9.72
CA LEU A 332 -18.13 -1.52 9.28
C LEU A 332 -19.21 -0.95 8.36
N ASP A 333 -19.84 0.17 8.74
CA ASP A 333 -20.87 0.84 7.95
C ASP A 333 -20.31 1.25 6.57
N HIS A 334 -19.11 1.83 6.52
CA HIS A 334 -18.42 2.16 5.27
C HIS A 334 -18.09 0.91 4.43
N ARG A 335 -17.67 -0.18 5.07
CA ARG A 335 -17.39 -1.45 4.37
C ARG A 335 -18.64 -2.01 3.72
N ILE A 336 -19.78 -1.98 4.43
CA ILE A 336 -21.07 -2.43 3.91
C ILE A 336 -21.50 -1.58 2.72
N GLN A 337 -21.41 -0.24 2.83
CA GLN A 337 -21.71 0.67 1.72
C GLN A 337 -20.86 0.37 0.47
N LYS A 338 -19.55 0.15 0.64
CA LYS A 338 -18.66 -0.21 -0.47
C LYS A 338 -19.02 -1.57 -1.08
N GLU A 339 -19.41 -2.54 -0.26
CA GLU A 339 -19.85 -3.85 -0.75
C GLU A 339 -21.16 -3.75 -1.55
N GLU A 340 -22.12 -2.96 -1.10
CA GLU A 340 -23.36 -2.69 -1.82
C GLU A 340 -23.11 -1.97 -3.15
N ALA A 341 -22.26 -0.93 -3.15
CA ALA A 341 -21.86 -0.24 -4.37
C ALA A 341 -21.13 -1.17 -5.35
N LEU A 342 -20.30 -2.10 -4.85
CA LEU A 342 -19.66 -3.12 -5.67
C LEU A 342 -20.70 -4.06 -6.30
N LYS A 343 -21.68 -4.54 -5.53
CA LYS A 343 -22.76 -5.39 -6.05
C LYS A 343 -23.53 -4.70 -7.18
N VAL A 344 -23.84 -3.41 -7.03
CA VAL A 344 -24.51 -2.61 -8.07
C VAL A 344 -23.63 -2.49 -9.32
N ARG A 345 -22.32 -2.20 -9.17
CA ARG A 345 -21.39 -2.10 -10.31
C ARG A 345 -21.25 -3.42 -11.05
N VAL A 346 -21.18 -4.55 -10.34
CA VAL A 346 -21.13 -5.89 -10.95
C VAL A 346 -22.42 -6.17 -11.73
N ALA A 347 -23.58 -5.96 -11.13
CA ALA A 347 -24.86 -6.15 -11.83
C ALA A 347 -24.96 -5.28 -13.10
N LYS A 348 -24.52 -4.01 -13.04
CA LYS A 348 -24.51 -3.11 -14.21
C LYS A 348 -23.50 -3.56 -15.28
N ALA A 349 -22.35 -4.10 -14.88
CA ALA A 349 -21.37 -4.67 -15.81
C ALA A 349 -21.93 -5.91 -16.52
N ASP A 350 -22.64 -6.79 -15.79
CA ASP A 350 -23.31 -7.96 -16.36
C ASP A 350 -24.39 -7.53 -17.38
N GLU A 351 -25.25 -6.57 -17.03
CA GLU A 351 -26.25 -6.04 -17.97
C GLU A 351 -25.60 -5.37 -19.20
N SER A 352 -24.47 -4.68 -19.03
CA SER A 352 -23.74 -4.07 -20.15
C SER A 352 -23.16 -5.13 -21.09
N ASN A 353 -22.60 -6.20 -20.54
CA ASN A 353 -22.07 -7.33 -21.29
C ASN A 353 -23.18 -8.10 -22.03
N GLU A 354 -24.37 -8.21 -21.46
CA GLU A 354 -25.53 -8.75 -22.19
C GLU A 354 -25.92 -7.87 -23.38
N ARG A 355 -25.98 -6.54 -23.21
CA ARG A 355 -26.24 -5.60 -24.32
C ARG A 355 -25.14 -5.63 -25.38
N GLU A 356 -23.88 -5.76 -24.98
CA GLU A 356 -22.74 -5.88 -25.91
C GLU A 356 -22.86 -7.13 -26.79
N LYS A 357 -23.28 -8.27 -26.22
CA LYS A 357 -23.54 -9.49 -26.98
C LYS A 357 -24.71 -9.34 -27.96
N GLU A 358 -25.78 -8.65 -27.55
CA GLU A 358 -26.91 -8.35 -28.42
C GLU A 358 -26.50 -7.48 -29.61
N ILE A 359 -25.79 -6.37 -29.36
CA ILE A 359 -25.26 -5.48 -30.41
C ILE A 359 -24.30 -6.24 -31.34
N SER A 360 -23.42 -7.09 -30.80
CA SER A 360 -22.51 -7.91 -31.61
C SER A 360 -23.26 -8.88 -32.52
N ALA A 361 -24.38 -9.44 -32.05
CA ALA A 361 -25.23 -10.29 -32.87
C ALA A 361 -25.93 -9.49 -33.99
N GLU A 362 -26.44 -8.30 -33.69
CA GLU A 362 -27.03 -7.39 -34.68
C GLU A 362 -26.02 -6.97 -35.75
N ILE A 363 -24.79 -6.63 -35.37
CA ILE A 363 -23.70 -6.30 -36.31
C ILE A 363 -23.45 -7.47 -37.26
N SER A 364 -23.37 -8.70 -36.75
CA SER A 364 -23.16 -9.89 -37.59
C SER A 364 -24.29 -10.13 -38.60
N VAL A 365 -25.53 -9.76 -38.25
CA VAL A 365 -26.66 -9.82 -39.20
C VAL A 365 -26.50 -8.75 -40.28
N LEU A 366 -26.21 -7.50 -39.90
CA LEU A 366 -26.01 -6.39 -40.84
C LEU A 366 -24.83 -6.61 -41.79
N GLU A 367 -23.75 -7.23 -41.31
CA GLU A 367 -22.61 -7.61 -42.16
C GLU A 367 -23.00 -8.61 -43.25
N LYS A 368 -23.85 -9.59 -42.92
CA LYS A 368 -24.36 -10.55 -43.92
C LYS A 368 -25.27 -9.87 -44.94
N GLU A 369 -26.12 -8.94 -44.51
CA GLU A 369 -26.97 -8.17 -45.42
C GLU A 369 -26.15 -7.28 -46.34
N ARG A 370 -25.10 -6.62 -45.83
CA ARG A 370 -24.14 -5.87 -46.64
C ARG A 370 -23.50 -6.76 -47.71
N ASP A 371 -22.99 -7.92 -47.33
CA ASP A 371 -22.30 -8.82 -48.25
C ASP A 371 -23.22 -9.32 -49.38
N GLU A 372 -24.49 -9.58 -49.05
CA GLU A 372 -25.50 -9.95 -50.05
C GLU A 372 -25.82 -8.77 -51.00
N LEU A 373 -25.96 -7.56 -50.48
CA LEU A 373 -26.19 -6.36 -51.30
C LEU A 373 -25.00 -6.05 -52.21
N GLU A 374 -23.77 -6.20 -51.72
CA GLU A 374 -22.56 -6.02 -52.51
C GLU A 374 -22.48 -7.08 -53.64
N ALA A 375 -22.87 -8.32 -53.36
CA ALA A 375 -22.96 -9.37 -54.37
C ALA A 375 -24.04 -9.07 -55.43
N GLN A 376 -25.17 -8.47 -55.03
CA GLN A 376 -26.21 -8.04 -55.97
C GLN A 376 -25.76 -6.87 -56.84
N LEU A 377 -25.10 -5.86 -56.25
CA LEU A 377 -24.55 -4.72 -56.98
C LEU A 377 -23.54 -5.17 -58.03
N LYS A 378 -22.67 -6.11 -57.69
CA LYS A 378 -21.69 -6.67 -58.64
C LYS A 378 -22.36 -7.37 -59.83
N LYS A 379 -23.48 -8.06 -59.61
CA LYS A 379 -24.28 -8.67 -60.70
C LYS A 379 -24.92 -7.60 -61.59
N GLU A 380 -25.42 -6.51 -61.00
CA GLU A 380 -25.98 -5.39 -61.77
C GLU A 380 -24.91 -4.70 -62.63
N ASP A 381 -23.70 -4.51 -62.10
CA ASP A 381 -22.56 -3.99 -62.87
C ASP A 381 -22.19 -4.90 -64.05
N GLU A 382 -22.19 -6.22 -63.85
CA GLU A 382 -21.97 -7.20 -64.93
C GLU A 382 -23.07 -7.14 -66.00
N LEU A 383 -24.34 -7.02 -65.58
CA LEU A 383 -25.47 -6.84 -66.50
C LEU A 383 -25.38 -5.52 -67.27
N SER A 384 -25.01 -4.43 -66.60
CA SER A 384 -24.83 -3.12 -67.21
C SER A 384 -23.74 -3.14 -68.29
N LYS A 385 -22.60 -3.80 -68.02
CA LYS A 385 -21.54 -4.03 -69.01
C LYS A 385 -22.04 -4.84 -70.21
N SER A 386 -22.79 -5.91 -69.97
CA SER A 386 -23.39 -6.73 -71.04
C SER A 386 -24.35 -5.91 -71.91
N ILE A 387 -25.23 -5.13 -71.30
CA ILE A 387 -26.17 -4.24 -72.02
C ILE A 387 -25.39 -3.20 -72.84
N ALA A 388 -24.33 -2.60 -72.29
CA ALA A 388 -23.49 -1.66 -73.02
C ALA A 388 -22.84 -2.33 -74.24
N ALA A 389 -22.30 -3.54 -74.10
CA ALA A 389 -21.74 -4.32 -75.21
C ALA A 389 -22.80 -4.63 -76.28
N SER A 390 -24.00 -5.08 -75.89
CA SER A 390 -25.11 -5.34 -76.83
C SER A 390 -25.55 -4.08 -77.57
N LYS A 391 -25.54 -2.90 -76.92
CA LYS A 391 -25.83 -1.62 -77.60
C LYS A 391 -24.77 -1.27 -78.65
N VAL A 392 -23.49 -1.50 -78.35
CA VAL A 392 -22.40 -1.32 -79.31
C VAL A 392 -22.58 -2.26 -80.50
N GLU A 393 -22.86 -3.53 -80.25
CA GLU A 393 -23.12 -4.52 -81.29
C GLU A 393 -24.32 -4.12 -82.17
N ALA A 394 -25.42 -3.66 -81.57
CA ALA A 394 -26.58 -3.17 -82.32
C ALA A 394 -26.23 -1.96 -83.21
N ASN A 395 -25.40 -1.03 -82.74
CA ASN A 395 -24.92 0.10 -83.55
C ASN A 395 -24.05 -0.38 -84.73
N VAL A 396 -23.17 -1.35 -84.50
CA VAL A 396 -22.35 -1.97 -85.56
C VAL A 396 -23.24 -2.62 -86.61
N LEU A 397 -24.24 -3.42 -86.19
CA LEU A 397 -25.19 -4.07 -87.07
C LEU A 397 -26.01 -3.04 -87.87
N SER A 398 -26.49 -1.96 -87.25
CA SER A 398 -27.18 -0.88 -87.95
C SER A 398 -26.30 -0.22 -89.00
N THR A 399 -25.02 0.01 -88.70
CA THR A 399 -24.05 0.57 -89.65
C THR A 399 -23.83 -0.37 -90.83
N TRP A 400 -23.72 -1.68 -90.59
CA TRP A 400 -23.63 -2.70 -91.63
C TRP A 400 -24.89 -2.76 -92.50
N ILE A 401 -26.08 -2.69 -91.90
CA ILE A 401 -27.35 -2.66 -92.64
C ILE A 401 -27.37 -1.45 -93.59
N ASN A 402 -27.06 -0.26 -93.08
CA ASN A 402 -27.01 0.96 -93.90
C ASN A 402 -25.99 0.82 -95.04
N PHE A 403 -24.80 0.29 -94.76
CA PHE A 403 -23.79 0.05 -95.78
C PHE A 403 -24.27 -0.92 -96.88
N LEU A 404 -24.92 -2.02 -96.50
CA LEU A 404 -25.44 -3.01 -97.46
C LEU A 404 -26.59 -2.43 -98.28
N GLU A 405 -27.48 -1.64 -97.67
CA GLU A 405 -28.58 -0.95 -98.37
C GLU A 405 -28.05 0.10 -99.34
N ASP A 406 -27.14 0.97 -98.92
CA ASP A 406 -26.50 1.98 -99.78
C ASP A 406 -25.76 1.33 -100.96
N THR A 407 -25.02 0.25 -100.68
CA THR A 407 -24.29 -0.53 -101.70
C THR A 407 -25.27 -1.16 -102.69
N TRP A 408 -26.39 -1.72 -102.22
CA TRP A 408 -27.42 -2.31 -103.07
C TRP A 408 -28.11 -1.26 -103.96
N VAL A 409 -28.47 -0.10 -103.40
CA VAL A 409 -29.04 1.02 -104.17
C VAL A 409 -28.08 1.48 -105.26
N LEU A 410 -26.80 1.63 -104.93
CA LEU A 410 -25.77 2.00 -105.89
C LEU A 410 -25.65 0.94 -107.00
N GLN A 411 -25.54 -0.34 -106.64
CA GLN A 411 -25.45 -1.44 -107.59
C GLN A 411 -26.67 -1.48 -108.52
N ARG A 412 -27.87 -1.34 -107.96
CA ARG A 412 -29.13 -1.32 -108.72
C ARG A 412 -29.21 -0.12 -109.67
N SER A 413 -28.87 1.08 -109.21
CA SER A 413 -28.87 2.28 -110.06
C SER A 413 -27.88 2.16 -111.23
N TYR A 414 -26.72 1.53 -110.98
CA TYR A 414 -25.73 1.25 -112.01
C TYR A 414 -26.27 0.25 -113.04
N THR A 415 -26.90 -0.85 -112.59
CA THR A 415 -27.53 -1.83 -113.49
C THR A 415 -28.67 -1.20 -114.31
N GLU A 416 -29.54 -0.39 -113.69
CA GLU A 416 -30.66 0.28 -114.38
C GLU A 416 -30.16 1.32 -115.39
N THR A 417 -29.15 2.13 -115.05
CA THR A 417 -28.54 3.10 -115.97
C THR A 417 -27.90 2.40 -117.16
N LYS A 418 -27.29 1.23 -116.94
CA LYS A 418 -26.64 0.45 -117.99
C LYS A 418 -27.63 -0.30 -118.86
N GLU A 419 -28.69 -0.88 -118.29
CA GLU A 419 -29.79 -1.46 -119.05
C GLU A 419 -30.44 -0.40 -119.94
N LYS A 420 -30.66 0.80 -119.40
CA LYS A 420 -31.10 1.95 -120.18
C LYS A 420 -30.12 2.28 -121.31
N GLN A 421 -28.82 2.33 -121.05
CA GLN A 421 -27.81 2.58 -122.09
C GLN A 421 -27.82 1.54 -123.21
N VAL A 422 -27.99 0.25 -122.87
CA VAL A 422 -28.11 -0.85 -123.85
C VAL A 422 -29.38 -0.67 -124.69
N ASN A 423 -30.50 -0.35 -124.05
CA ASN A 423 -31.77 -0.11 -124.73
C ASN A 423 -31.72 1.13 -125.63
N ASP A 424 -31.16 2.25 -125.16
CA ASP A 424 -31.01 3.50 -125.92
C ASP A 424 -30.07 3.32 -127.14
N GLU A 425 -29.05 2.45 -127.05
CA GLU A 425 -28.20 2.11 -128.20
C GLU A 425 -28.95 1.24 -129.20
N LEU A 426 -29.74 0.29 -128.72
CA LEU A 426 -30.57 -0.57 -129.57
C LEU A 426 -31.65 0.25 -130.31
N GLU A 427 -32.29 1.20 -129.63
CA GLU A 427 -33.27 2.13 -130.21
C GLU A 427 -32.62 3.06 -131.26
N ARG A 428 -31.39 3.53 -131.03
CA ARG A 428 -30.66 4.34 -132.02
C ARG A 428 -30.39 3.61 -133.34
N HIS A 429 -30.25 2.29 -133.30
CA HIS A 429 -30.11 1.45 -134.50
C HIS A 429 -31.44 0.81 -134.91
N GLU A 430 -32.55 1.09 -134.22
CA GLU A 430 -33.87 0.54 -134.52
C GLU A 430 -34.27 0.89 -135.94
N ASP A 431 -34.21 2.17 -136.31
CA ASP A 431 -34.56 2.61 -137.65
C ASP A 431 -33.67 1.96 -138.71
N TYR A 432 -32.40 1.67 -138.41
CA TYR A 432 -31.51 0.94 -139.30
C TYR A 432 -31.93 -0.53 -139.44
N PHE A 433 -32.20 -1.22 -138.34
CA PHE A 433 -32.62 -2.63 -138.36
C PHE A 433 -34.02 -2.82 -138.95
N VAL A 434 -34.95 -1.91 -138.65
CA VAL A 434 -36.31 -1.88 -139.17
C VAL A 434 -36.31 -1.51 -140.65
N ASN A 435 -35.56 -0.49 -141.09
CA ASN A 435 -35.42 -0.18 -142.51
C ASN A 435 -34.71 -1.31 -143.27
N LEU A 436 -33.71 -1.97 -142.68
CA LEU A 436 -33.08 -3.15 -143.27
C LEU A 436 -34.10 -4.28 -143.44
N ALA A 437 -34.91 -4.56 -142.41
CA ALA A 437 -35.98 -5.54 -142.49
C ALA A 437 -37.03 -5.17 -143.54
N ILE A 438 -37.49 -3.91 -143.58
CA ILE A 438 -38.45 -3.41 -144.57
C ILE A 438 -37.86 -3.46 -145.98
N HIS A 439 -36.59 -3.11 -146.17
CA HIS A 439 -35.91 -3.18 -147.46
C HIS A 439 -35.84 -4.63 -147.96
N LEU A 440 -35.40 -5.56 -147.12
CA LEU A 440 -35.37 -6.99 -147.44
C LEU A 440 -36.78 -7.51 -147.80
N LEU A 441 -37.82 -7.07 -147.09
CA LEU A 441 -39.21 -7.42 -147.36
C LEU A 441 -39.80 -6.71 -148.61
N SER A 442 -39.32 -5.53 -148.96
CA SER A 442 -39.82 -4.72 -150.09
C SER A 442 -39.17 -5.11 -151.42
N ASP A 443 -37.88 -5.45 -151.41
CA ASP A 443 -37.19 -6.01 -152.58
C ASP A 443 -37.83 -7.34 -153.02
N TYR A 444 -38.31 -8.12 -152.04
CA TYR A 444 -39.13 -9.31 -152.29
C TYR A 444 -40.47 -8.98 -152.97
N LYS A 445 -41.07 -7.81 -152.70
CA LYS A 445 -42.38 -7.40 -153.22
C LYS A 445 -42.34 -6.81 -154.64
N VAL A 446 -41.25 -6.13 -155.04
CA VAL A 446 -41.15 -5.43 -156.33
C VAL A 446 -40.77 -6.35 -157.51
N ARG A 447 -40.14 -7.50 -157.26
CA ARG A 447 -39.71 -8.44 -158.30
C ARG A 447 -40.81 -9.41 -158.78
N GLY A 448 -42.05 -9.25 -158.30
CA GLY A 448 -43.14 -10.23 -158.43
C GLY A 448 -44.31 -9.98 -159.42
N GLY A 449 -44.37 -8.91 -160.23
CA GLY A 449 -45.51 -8.81 -161.18
C GLY A 449 -45.55 -7.69 -162.23
N SER A 450 -45.72 -8.08 -163.52
CA SER A 450 -46.54 -7.44 -164.60
C SER A 450 -46.16 -7.99 -166.02
N VAL A 451 -46.86 -9.02 -166.54
CA VAL A 451 -47.81 -9.08 -167.70
C VAL A 451 -47.23 -8.90 -169.13
N GLY A 452 -47.43 -9.93 -169.99
CA GLY A 452 -47.71 -9.74 -171.44
C GLY A 452 -47.09 -10.72 -172.47
N ARG A 453 -47.89 -11.72 -172.92
CA ARG A 453 -48.02 -12.39 -174.25
C ARG A 453 -47.01 -11.93 -175.35
N ASP A 454 -46.20 -12.76 -176.03
CA ASP A 454 -46.45 -14.03 -176.73
C ASP A 454 -45.13 -14.78 -177.08
N ASP A 455 -45.20 -16.11 -177.18
CA ASP A 455 -44.31 -17.15 -177.78
C ASP A 455 -42.76 -17.04 -177.79
N SER A 456 -42.09 -17.75 -176.86
CA SER A 456 -41.23 -18.95 -177.12
C SER A 456 -40.21 -19.24 -175.99
N LYS A 457 -40.38 -20.39 -175.29
CA LYS A 457 -39.46 -21.24 -174.49
C LYS A 457 -38.46 -20.61 -173.47
N VAL A 458 -38.69 -20.79 -172.14
CA VAL A 458 -37.67 -21.11 -171.08
C VAL A 458 -38.35 -21.82 -169.87
N LEU A 459 -37.60 -22.70 -169.16
CA LEU A 459 -38.01 -23.73 -168.17
C LEU A 459 -38.14 -23.27 -166.69
N HIS A 460 -39.05 -23.93 -165.94
CA HIS A 460 -39.23 -24.09 -164.47
C HIS A 460 -39.12 -22.89 -163.49
N PRO A 461 -40.27 -22.26 -163.10
CA PRO A 461 -40.30 -21.08 -162.20
C PRO A 461 -40.28 -21.33 -160.68
N ARG A 462 -40.53 -22.56 -160.19
CA ARG A 462 -40.93 -22.79 -158.77
C ARG A 462 -39.76 -22.95 -157.78
N LYS A 463 -38.63 -23.52 -158.20
CA LYS A 463 -37.46 -23.75 -157.31
C LYS A 463 -36.68 -22.47 -157.01
N ASN A 464 -36.58 -21.56 -157.97
CA ASN A 464 -35.86 -20.29 -157.76
C ASN A 464 -36.54 -19.40 -156.71
N LEU A 465 -37.87 -19.41 -156.64
CA LEU A 465 -38.62 -18.64 -155.63
C LEU A 465 -38.40 -19.14 -154.19
N GLU A 466 -38.19 -20.44 -154.03
CA GLU A 466 -37.97 -21.06 -152.70
C GLU A 466 -36.54 -20.81 -152.21
N GLU A 467 -35.56 -20.83 -153.12
CA GLU A 467 -34.16 -20.51 -152.82
C GLU A 467 -33.97 -19.02 -152.47
N GLU A 468 -34.68 -18.13 -153.18
CA GLU A 468 -34.73 -16.71 -152.82
C GLU A 468 -35.39 -16.50 -151.45
N TYR A 469 -36.46 -17.23 -151.10
CA TYR A 469 -37.12 -17.11 -149.79
C TYR A 469 -36.20 -17.51 -148.63
N LEU A 470 -35.47 -18.63 -148.77
CA LEU A 470 -34.53 -19.11 -147.77
C LEU A 470 -33.34 -18.15 -147.57
N ASP A 471 -32.87 -17.51 -148.65
CA ASP A 471 -31.82 -16.49 -148.58
C ASP A 471 -32.30 -15.24 -147.81
N TYR A 472 -33.54 -14.78 -148.04
CA TYR A 472 -34.12 -13.68 -147.26
C TYR A 472 -34.38 -14.04 -145.79
N GLU A 473 -34.85 -15.26 -145.49
CA GLU A 473 -35.03 -15.75 -144.12
C GLU A 473 -33.70 -15.79 -143.35
N ALA A 474 -32.64 -16.32 -143.97
CA ALA A 474 -31.30 -16.35 -143.39
C ALA A 474 -30.79 -14.93 -143.08
N LYS A 475 -31.04 -13.96 -143.96
CA LYS A 475 -30.67 -12.55 -143.75
C LYS A 475 -31.44 -11.92 -142.59
N ILE A 476 -32.74 -12.21 -142.45
CA ILE A 476 -33.56 -11.72 -141.34
C ILE A 476 -33.08 -12.32 -140.01
N ILE A 477 -32.85 -13.64 -139.94
CA ILE A 477 -32.35 -14.30 -138.72
C ILE A 477 -30.96 -13.79 -138.33
N THR A 478 -30.07 -13.60 -139.29
CA THR A 478 -28.72 -13.04 -139.04
C THR A 478 -28.81 -11.64 -138.45
N THR A 479 -29.79 -10.84 -138.89
CA THR A 479 -30.02 -9.49 -138.36
C THR A 479 -30.41 -9.53 -136.88
N PHE A 480 -31.34 -10.42 -136.49
CA PHE A 480 -31.70 -10.62 -135.08
C PHE A 480 -30.54 -11.20 -134.24
N SER A 481 -29.74 -12.11 -134.79
CA SER A 481 -28.56 -12.66 -134.10
C SER A 481 -27.47 -11.62 -133.85
N VAL A 482 -27.29 -10.64 -134.74
CA VAL A 482 -26.37 -9.52 -134.53
C VAL A 482 -26.86 -8.64 -133.38
N VAL A 483 -28.17 -8.36 -133.32
CA VAL A 483 -28.80 -7.61 -132.22
C VAL A 483 -28.59 -8.32 -130.87
N ASP A 484 -28.78 -9.64 -130.81
CA ASP A 484 -28.56 -10.42 -129.58
C ASP A 484 -27.07 -10.49 -129.19
N ASN A 485 -26.14 -10.65 -130.14
CA ASN A 485 -24.70 -10.61 -129.88
C ASN A 485 -24.22 -9.24 -129.38
N MET A 486 -24.79 -8.15 -129.92
CA MET A 486 -24.51 -6.79 -129.44
C MET A 486 -24.97 -6.61 -128.00
N ARG A 487 -26.13 -7.17 -127.64
CA ARG A 487 -26.62 -7.19 -126.25
C ARG A 487 -25.66 -7.95 -125.33
N GLU A 488 -25.21 -9.15 -125.71
CA GLU A 488 -24.34 -9.99 -124.87
C GLU A 488 -22.92 -9.44 -124.68
N GLN A 489 -22.30 -8.86 -125.71
CA GLN A 489 -20.96 -8.26 -125.57
C GLN A 489 -20.93 -7.08 -124.57
N LEU A 490 -22.02 -6.31 -124.50
CA LEU A 490 -22.15 -5.20 -123.55
C LEU A 490 -22.31 -5.70 -122.09
N TYR A 491 -22.90 -6.88 -121.87
CA TYR A 491 -22.98 -7.54 -120.56
C TYR A 491 -21.69 -8.27 -120.16
N ALA A 492 -20.91 -8.80 -121.09
CA ALA A 492 -19.66 -9.52 -120.79
C ALA A 492 -18.53 -8.58 -120.34
N GLN A 493 -18.43 -7.38 -120.93
CA GLN A 493 -17.45 -6.36 -120.53
C GLN A 493 -17.70 -5.81 -119.11
N GLN A 494 -18.90 -6.03 -118.57
CA GLN A 494 -19.39 -5.58 -117.26
C GLN A 494 -18.91 -6.44 -116.07
N GLY A 495 -18.86 -7.78 -116.21
CA GLY A 495 -18.51 -8.67 -115.10
C GLY A 495 -17.11 -8.39 -114.54
N LEU A 496 -16.15 -8.11 -115.42
CA LEU A 496 -14.76 -7.81 -115.04
C LEU A 496 -14.59 -6.46 -114.32
N LEU A 497 -15.48 -5.50 -114.57
CA LEU A 497 -15.40 -4.16 -113.99
C LEU A 497 -16.04 -4.15 -112.59
N ILE A 498 -17.17 -4.83 -112.42
CA ILE A 498 -17.86 -4.97 -111.12
C ILE A 498 -17.00 -5.77 -110.12
N GLU A 499 -16.40 -6.87 -110.56
CA GLU A 499 -15.47 -7.68 -109.73
C GLU A 499 -14.35 -6.79 -109.16
N SER A 500 -13.68 -6.01 -110.02
CA SER A 500 -12.58 -5.10 -109.65
C SER A 500 -12.99 -4.00 -108.66
N TYR A 501 -14.21 -3.46 -108.78
CA TYR A 501 -14.69 -2.42 -107.86
C TYR A 501 -15.07 -3.01 -106.48
N PHE A 502 -15.72 -4.18 -106.44
CA PHE A 502 -16.03 -4.85 -105.19
C PHE A 502 -14.77 -5.27 -104.43
N THR A 503 -13.73 -5.78 -105.12
CA THR A 503 -12.45 -6.13 -104.44
C THR A 503 -11.80 -4.90 -103.80
N LYS A 504 -11.82 -3.74 -104.49
CA LYS A 504 -11.24 -2.49 -103.98
C LYS A 504 -12.00 -1.90 -102.78
N ILE A 505 -13.32 -2.06 -102.75
CA ILE A 505 -14.15 -1.62 -101.62
C ILE A 505 -13.94 -2.56 -100.42
N TRP A 506 -13.89 -3.87 -100.66
CA TRP A 506 -13.63 -4.88 -99.64
C TRP A 506 -12.27 -4.68 -98.94
N ASP A 507 -11.20 -4.47 -99.71
CA ASP A 507 -9.86 -4.21 -99.16
C ASP A 507 -9.80 -2.91 -98.33
N ARG A 508 -10.60 -1.90 -98.67
CA ARG A 508 -10.64 -0.63 -97.91
C ARG A 508 -11.38 -0.77 -96.58
N CYS A 509 -12.46 -1.56 -96.54
CA CYS A 509 -13.23 -1.80 -95.32
C CYS A 509 -12.51 -2.76 -94.35
N GLY A 510 -11.74 -3.74 -94.85
CA GLY A 510 -10.99 -4.69 -94.02
C GLY A 510 -9.93 -4.05 -93.11
N THR A 511 -9.40 -2.88 -93.48
CA THR A 511 -8.32 -2.19 -92.74
C THR A 511 -8.77 -1.32 -91.57
N GLN A 512 -10.08 -1.12 -91.33
CA GLN A 512 -10.57 -0.14 -90.34
C GLN A 512 -11.13 -0.74 -89.04
N SER A 513 -11.13 -2.08 -88.90
CA SER A 513 -11.77 -2.78 -87.76
C SER A 513 -10.81 -3.15 -86.62
N THR A 514 -9.92 -2.25 -86.18
CA THR A 514 -9.26 -2.39 -84.87
C THR A 514 -9.72 -1.27 -83.95
N CYS A 515 -10.77 -1.54 -83.18
CA CYS A 515 -11.20 -0.68 -82.08
C CYS A 515 -10.20 -0.88 -80.92
N SER A 516 -9.44 0.17 -80.59
CA SER A 516 -8.53 0.19 -79.46
C SER A 516 -9.33 0.40 -78.17
N GLU A 517 -9.40 -0.61 -77.31
CA GLU A 517 -9.84 -0.46 -75.93
C GLU A 517 -8.63 -0.03 -75.07
N GLU A 518 -8.53 1.25 -74.75
CA GLU A 518 -7.70 1.73 -73.64
C GLU A 518 -8.53 1.69 -72.35
N HIS A 519 -8.40 0.62 -71.57
CA HIS A 519 -8.80 0.62 -70.17
C HIS A 519 -7.63 1.05 -69.29
N GLN A 520 -7.81 2.19 -68.62
CA GLN A 520 -6.97 2.70 -67.56
C GLN A 520 -6.94 1.70 -66.40
N MET A 521 -5.84 0.96 -66.24
CA MET A 521 -5.59 0.18 -65.02
C MET A 521 -5.36 1.14 -63.86
N LEU A 522 -6.33 1.22 -62.95
CA LEU A 522 -6.08 1.73 -61.60
C LEU A 522 -5.43 0.62 -60.78
N ASP A 523 -4.25 0.91 -60.24
CA ASP A 523 -3.44 0.00 -59.42
C ASP A 523 -4.00 -0.09 -57.99
N PRO A 524 -4.59 -1.24 -57.57
CA PRO A 524 -5.17 -1.40 -56.24
C PRO A 524 -4.13 -1.40 -55.12
N ALA A 525 -2.85 -1.65 -55.44
CA ALA A 525 -1.78 -1.68 -54.45
C ALA A 525 -1.41 -0.27 -53.95
N ALA A 526 -1.59 0.74 -54.80
CA ALA A 526 -1.32 2.13 -54.45
C ALA A 526 -2.35 2.71 -53.46
N GLU A 527 -3.62 2.29 -53.56
CA GLU A 527 -4.69 2.69 -52.63
C GLU A 527 -4.56 1.99 -51.27
N LEU A 528 -4.16 0.72 -51.24
CA LEU A 528 -3.88 -0.01 -49.99
C LEU A 528 -2.70 0.60 -49.20
N ALA A 529 -1.63 0.99 -49.89
CA ALA A 529 -0.49 1.66 -49.25
C ALA A 529 -0.85 3.04 -48.67
N LYS A 530 -1.86 3.71 -49.24
CA LYS A 530 -2.35 5.00 -48.75
C LYS A 530 -3.23 4.84 -47.50
N LEU A 531 -4.06 3.80 -47.44
CA LEU A 531 -4.89 3.47 -46.28
C LEU A 531 -4.08 2.94 -45.08
N GLU A 532 -3.04 2.11 -45.31
CA GLU A 532 -2.13 1.68 -44.24
C GLU A 532 -1.31 2.84 -43.66
N SER A 533 -0.95 3.82 -44.49
CA SER A 533 -0.27 5.05 -44.04
C SER A 533 -1.18 6.00 -43.25
N GLU A 534 -2.50 5.94 -43.45
CA GLU A 534 -3.47 6.71 -42.65
C GLU A 534 -3.78 6.04 -41.31
N PHE A 535 -3.73 4.70 -41.23
CA PHE A 535 -3.97 3.96 -39.97
C PHE A 535 -2.74 3.89 -39.03
N GLY A 536 -1.54 4.17 -39.52
CA GLY A 536 -0.29 4.01 -38.77
C GLY A 536 0.13 5.17 -37.86
N LYS A 537 -0.71 6.20 -37.63
CA LYS A 537 -0.30 7.42 -36.90
C LYS A 537 -0.99 7.72 -35.57
N ASP A 538 -2.01 6.95 -35.16
CA ASP A 538 -2.71 7.18 -33.88
C ASP A 538 -2.51 6.06 -32.83
N ALA A 539 -1.46 5.25 -32.96
CA ALA A 539 -0.96 4.46 -31.83
C ALA A 539 -0.05 5.35 -30.94
N ARG A 540 -0.66 6.39 -30.35
CA ARG A 540 -0.06 7.09 -29.22
C ARG A 540 -0.47 6.30 -27.98
N ASP A 541 0.54 5.71 -27.33
CA ASP A 541 0.40 4.92 -26.11
C ASP A 541 -0.56 5.57 -25.11
N TYR A 542 -1.75 4.98 -24.98
CA TYR A 542 -2.57 5.19 -23.79
C TYR A 542 -1.97 4.33 -22.68
N SER A 543 -1.10 4.93 -21.88
CA SER A 543 -0.70 4.36 -20.59
C SER A 543 -1.95 4.11 -19.75
N THR A 544 -2.11 2.88 -19.27
CA THR A 544 -3.18 2.41 -18.38
C THR A 544 -3.21 3.07 -16.99
N GLU A 545 -2.50 4.19 -16.80
CA GLU A 545 -2.42 4.96 -15.55
C GLU A 545 -3.36 6.17 -15.50
N GLU A 546 -4.09 6.50 -16.58
CA GLU A 546 -4.95 7.70 -16.65
C GLU A 546 -6.46 7.40 -16.53
N ILE A 547 -6.83 6.25 -15.94
CA ILE A 547 -8.22 5.93 -15.54
C ILE A 547 -8.26 5.74 -14.02
N GLY A 548 -7.68 6.70 -13.28
CA GLY A 548 -7.69 6.74 -11.82
C GLY A 548 -8.23 8.06 -11.22
N ASP A 549 -8.28 9.13 -12.01
CA ASP A 549 -8.29 10.49 -11.47
C ASP A 549 -9.64 11.23 -11.51
N TRP A 550 -10.74 10.58 -11.87
CA TRP A 550 -12.03 11.28 -12.02
C TRP A 550 -13.05 11.06 -10.89
N GLU A 551 -12.77 10.20 -9.89
CA GLU A 551 -13.66 10.01 -8.73
C GLU A 551 -12.98 10.14 -7.35
N PHE A 552 -11.65 10.17 -7.26
CA PHE A 552 -10.95 10.28 -5.97
C PHE A 552 -10.74 11.73 -5.51
N ASP A 553 -10.51 12.66 -6.44
CA ASP A 553 -10.28 14.08 -6.12
C ASP A 553 -11.53 14.83 -5.66
N GLU A 554 -12.74 14.37 -6.02
CA GLU A 554 -13.99 14.98 -5.57
C GLU A 554 -14.27 14.66 -4.09
N LEU A 555 -13.92 13.45 -3.63
CA LEU A 555 -14.12 13.02 -2.23
C LEU A 555 -13.07 13.61 -1.28
N GLU A 556 -11.82 13.81 -1.73
CA GLU A 556 -10.81 14.49 -0.92
C GLU A 556 -11.13 16.00 -0.74
N ARG A 557 -11.83 16.60 -1.71
CA ARG A 557 -12.33 17.98 -1.64
C ARG A 557 -13.51 18.14 -0.69
N GLU A 558 -14.38 17.13 -0.57
CA GLU A 558 -15.47 17.10 0.43
C GLU A 558 -14.96 16.92 1.86
N LEU A 559 -13.90 16.11 2.06
CA LEU A 559 -13.25 15.95 3.36
C LEU A 559 -12.59 17.25 3.88
N ARG A 560 -12.02 18.08 2.99
CA ARG A 560 -11.43 19.37 3.38
C ARG A 560 -12.45 20.48 3.59
N SER A 561 -13.64 20.41 2.98
CA SER A 561 -14.68 21.42 3.15
C SER A 561 -15.55 21.20 4.40
N GLY A 562 -15.68 19.96 4.87
CA GLY A 562 -16.40 19.59 6.10
C GLY A 562 -15.78 20.12 7.40
N ASP A 563 -14.47 20.36 7.44
CA ASP A 563 -13.75 20.82 8.65
C ASP A 563 -13.89 22.33 8.92
N THR A 564 -14.55 23.09 8.03
CA THR A 564 -14.73 24.56 8.21
C THR A 564 -16.13 24.98 8.67
N ALA A 565 -17.07 24.04 8.83
CA ALA A 565 -18.47 24.37 9.11
C ALA A 565 -18.89 24.30 10.59
N THR A 566 -18.00 23.92 11.53
CA THR A 566 -18.34 23.80 12.96
C THR A 566 -17.44 24.66 13.84
N SER A 567 -17.44 25.98 13.58
CA SER A 567 -17.11 26.97 14.58
C SER A 567 -18.15 28.09 14.55
N LYS A 568 -19.20 27.93 15.36
CA LYS A 568 -20.05 29.00 15.90
C LYS A 568 -20.74 28.53 17.16
#